data_AF-A0A951R7N5-F1
#
_entry.id   AF-A0A951R7N5-F1
#
_cell.length_a   1.000
_cell.length_b   1.000
_cell.length_c   1.000
_cell.angle_alpha   90.00
_cell.angle_beta   90.00
_cell.angle_gamma   90.00
#
_symmetry.space_group_name_H-M   'P 1'
#
loop_
_entity.id
_entity.type
_entity.pdbx_description
1 polymer ?
#
loop_
_entity_poly.entity_id
_entity_poly.type
_entity_poly.pdbx_seq_one_letter_code
_entity_poly.pdbx_strand_id
1 'polypeptide(L)'
;MINKNSDILNELFFRELQVLIEKYNRIDEDTKTKIETIMCTLKDEEPKKYLMDNPNKLKELIEEKNEKELDKDIVIFFAWHNLKIGEVDVKKVKEYIEELKMNSYVELEEYIIYRMEEDLKDYAKEILEERLEQEYYVDKLFDKETIIEMWINKATKEEMIQEIVDNVNIEEALELCSQYSFTLGNGTMYKYSNKDI
;
A
#
# COMPACT_ATOMS: atom_id res chain seq x y z
N MET A 1 -4.82 40.14 0.62
CA MET A 1 -5.53 41.30 1.18
C MET A 1 -7.01 41.07 0.97
N ILE A 2 -7.79 40.85 2.04
CA ILE A 2 -9.24 40.72 1.94
C ILE A 2 -9.78 42.10 1.56
N ASN A 3 -10.47 42.18 0.42
CA ASN A 3 -11.11 43.40 -0.08
C ASN A 3 -12.05 43.99 0.99
N LYS A 4 -12.17 45.32 1.03
CA LYS A 4 -13.02 46.10 1.96
C LYS A 4 -14.31 45.37 2.37
N ASN A 5 -14.25 44.60 3.44
CA ASN A 5 -15.41 44.00 4.09
C ASN A 5 -15.94 44.98 5.12
N SER A 6 -17.27 45.02 5.28
CA SER A 6 -17.98 45.77 6.32
C SER A 6 -17.35 45.54 7.70
N ASP A 7 -17.35 46.55 8.58
CA ASP A 7 -16.78 46.45 9.93
C ASP A 7 -17.33 45.24 10.70
N ILE A 8 -18.61 44.93 10.52
CA ILE A 8 -19.28 43.76 11.10
C ILE A 8 -18.70 42.44 10.58
N LEU A 9 -18.38 42.36 9.28
CA LEU A 9 -17.78 41.16 8.68
C LEU A 9 -16.34 40.96 9.17
N ASN A 10 -15.60 42.05 9.39
CA ASN A 10 -14.27 41.98 9.98
C ASN A 10 -14.34 41.49 11.43
N GLU A 11 -15.30 41.98 12.22
CA GLU A 11 -15.50 41.53 13.61
C GLU A 11 -15.84 40.04 13.69
N LEU A 12 -16.74 39.55 12.82
CA LEU A 12 -17.08 38.12 12.72
C LEU A 12 -15.84 37.28 12.34
N PHE A 13 -15.08 37.72 11.34
CA PHE A 13 -13.84 37.05 10.91
C PHE A 13 -12.82 36.97 12.05
N PHE A 14 -12.59 38.07 12.78
CA PHE A 14 -11.66 38.05 13.91
C PHE A 14 -12.12 37.13 15.04
N ARG A 15 -13.44 37.05 15.29
CA ARG A 15 -13.99 36.13 16.27
C ARG A 15 -13.80 34.68 15.87
N GLU A 16 -14.00 34.34 14.61
CA GLU A 16 -13.73 32.99 14.07
C GLU A 16 -12.24 32.64 14.17
N LEU A 17 -11.34 33.59 13.84
CA LEU A 17 -9.90 33.40 14.02
C LEU A 17 -9.54 33.14 15.49
N GLN A 18 -10.11 33.89 16.43
CA GLN A 18 -9.87 33.67 17.86
C GLN A 18 -10.31 32.28 18.32
N VAL A 19 -11.50 31.84 17.92
CA VAL A 19 -12.00 30.48 18.22
C VAL A 19 -11.06 29.41 17.65
N LEU A 20 -10.55 29.63 16.44
CA LEU A 20 -9.60 28.70 15.80
C LEU A 20 -8.26 28.68 16.54
N ILE A 21 -7.70 29.84 16.90
CA ILE A 21 -6.46 29.96 17.67
C ILE A 21 -6.59 29.26 19.02
N GLU A 22 -7.70 29.50 19.74
CA GLU A 22 -7.97 28.84 21.01
C GLU A 22 -8.06 27.32 20.87
N LYS A 23 -8.68 26.82 19.79
CA LYS A 23 -8.78 25.39 19.52
C LYS A 23 -7.40 24.74 19.43
N TYR A 24 -6.47 25.32 18.67
CA TYR A 24 -5.11 24.76 18.52
C TYR A 24 -4.25 24.94 19.77
N ASN A 25 -4.43 26.04 20.51
CA ASN A 25 -3.72 26.25 21.78
C ASN A 25 -4.13 25.27 22.88
N ARG A 26 -5.33 24.69 22.81
CA ARG A 26 -5.83 23.69 23.76
C ARG A 26 -5.37 22.26 23.47
N ILE A 27 -4.67 22.02 22.36
CA ILE A 27 -4.09 20.70 22.07
C ILE A 27 -2.99 20.42 23.10
N ASP A 28 -3.07 19.27 23.75
CA ASP A 28 -2.08 18.84 24.72
C ASP A 28 -0.71 18.53 24.06
N GLU A 29 0.35 18.60 24.85
CA GLU A 29 1.72 18.37 24.34
C GLU A 29 1.95 16.93 23.85
N ASP A 30 1.24 15.93 24.37
CA ASP A 30 1.34 14.53 23.91
C ASP A 30 0.81 14.40 22.47
N THR A 31 -0.35 14.98 22.19
CA THR A 31 -0.97 15.03 20.86
C THR A 31 -0.08 15.79 19.87
N LYS A 32 0.50 16.93 20.28
CA LYS A 32 1.45 17.66 19.43
C LYS A 32 2.66 16.80 19.07
N THR A 33 3.28 16.17 20.08
CA THR A 33 4.46 15.31 19.91
C THR A 33 4.16 14.14 18.96
N LYS A 34 2.98 13.52 19.08
CA LYS A 34 2.53 12.43 18.18
C LYS A 34 2.36 12.91 16.75
N ILE A 35 1.71 14.06 16.53
CA ILE A 35 1.56 14.66 15.19
C ILE A 35 2.93 14.92 14.57
N GLU A 36 3.85 15.55 15.30
CA GLU A 36 5.19 15.82 14.80
C GLU A 36 5.96 14.53 14.48
N THR A 37 5.82 13.50 15.31
CA THR A 37 6.44 12.18 15.08
C THR A 37 5.91 11.51 13.81
N ILE A 38 4.59 11.51 13.60
CA ILE A 38 3.94 11.00 12.39
C ILE A 38 4.46 11.75 11.15
N MET A 39 4.45 13.09 11.19
CA MET A 39 4.87 13.92 10.06
C MET A 39 6.38 13.82 9.77
N CYS A 40 7.21 13.59 10.79
CA CYS A 40 8.64 13.32 10.61
C CYS A 40 8.93 11.92 10.09
N THR A 41 8.06 10.95 10.38
CA THR A 41 8.24 9.54 9.96
C THR A 41 8.01 9.38 8.47
N LEU A 42 6.99 10.05 7.94
CA LEU A 42 6.76 10.10 6.51
C LEU A 42 7.94 10.84 5.85
N LYS A 43 8.59 10.25 4.86
CA LYS A 43 9.64 10.94 4.09
C LYS A 43 9.04 11.69 2.91
N ASP A 44 8.08 11.05 2.24
CA ASP A 44 7.43 11.58 1.05
C ASP A 44 6.44 12.70 1.39
N GLU A 45 6.36 13.72 0.53
CA GLU A 45 5.45 14.85 0.73
C GLU A 45 3.99 14.49 0.43
N GLU A 46 3.74 13.56 -0.51
CA GLU A 46 2.38 13.16 -0.89
C GLU A 46 1.58 12.57 0.30
N PRO A 47 2.07 11.53 1.01
CA PRO A 47 1.35 10.98 2.16
C PRO A 47 1.21 11.97 3.33
N LYS A 48 2.19 12.88 3.51
CA LYS A 48 2.08 13.96 4.52
C LYS A 48 0.93 14.88 4.21
N LYS A 49 0.87 15.36 2.97
CA LYS A 49 -0.18 16.27 2.52
C LYS A 49 -1.55 15.60 2.66
N TYR A 50 -1.65 14.32 2.29
CA TYR A 50 -2.87 13.54 2.48
C TYR A 50 -3.35 13.56 3.94
N LEU A 51 -2.47 13.27 4.91
CA LEU A 51 -2.84 13.29 6.34
C LEU A 51 -3.20 14.69 6.85
N MET A 52 -2.54 15.74 6.34
CA MET A 52 -2.89 17.13 6.67
C MET A 52 -4.27 17.53 6.15
N ASP A 53 -4.61 17.09 4.93
CA ASP A 53 -5.90 17.35 4.31
C ASP A 53 -7.02 16.46 4.91
N ASN A 54 -6.66 15.35 5.57
CA ASN A 54 -7.60 14.38 6.16
C ASN A 54 -7.40 14.23 7.69
N PRO A 55 -7.82 15.23 8.49
CA PRO A 55 -7.60 15.23 9.93
C PRO A 55 -8.27 14.08 10.68
N ASN A 56 -9.33 13.49 10.12
CA ASN A 56 -9.99 12.30 10.71
C ASN A 56 -9.07 11.07 10.69
N LYS A 57 -8.35 10.84 9.58
CA LYS A 57 -7.40 9.73 9.44
C LYS A 57 -6.15 9.96 10.28
N LEU A 58 -5.68 11.21 10.37
CA LEU A 58 -4.61 11.57 11.30
C LEU A 58 -5.01 11.31 12.75
N LYS A 59 -6.25 11.64 13.12
CA LYS A 59 -6.79 11.37 14.45
C LYS A 59 -6.83 9.88 14.77
N GLU A 60 -7.17 9.04 13.79
CA GLU A 60 -7.14 7.58 13.95
C GLU A 60 -5.75 7.06 14.34
N LEU A 61 -4.69 7.57 13.70
CA LEU A 61 -3.31 7.25 14.07
C LEU A 61 -2.93 7.75 15.47
N ILE A 62 -3.46 8.89 15.90
CA ILE A 62 -3.18 9.49 17.23
C ILE A 62 -3.91 8.73 18.34
N GLU A 63 -5.15 8.31 18.09
CA GLU A 63 -6.00 7.59 19.03
C GLU A 63 -5.64 6.10 19.15
N GLU A 64 -4.78 5.59 18.27
CA GLU A 64 -4.32 4.21 18.32
C GLU A 64 -3.60 3.93 19.66
N LYS A 65 -4.22 3.06 20.47
CA LYS A 65 -3.89 2.87 21.90
C LYS A 65 -2.67 2.01 22.20
N ASN A 66 -1.98 1.48 21.19
CA ASN A 66 -0.89 0.54 21.44
C ASN A 66 0.45 1.24 21.71
N GLU A 67 0.82 1.17 22.98
CA GLU A 67 2.18 1.00 23.51
C GLU A 67 3.27 1.99 23.08
N LYS A 68 3.41 3.09 23.84
CA LYS A 68 4.66 3.89 24.08
C LYS A 68 5.44 4.46 22.88
N GLU A 69 5.42 3.86 21.70
CA GLU A 69 6.04 4.28 20.45
C GLU A 69 5.11 3.92 19.29
N LEU A 70 4.78 4.94 18.50
CA LEU A 70 4.01 4.79 17.28
C LEU A 70 4.87 4.03 16.27
N ASP A 71 4.47 2.82 15.87
CA ASP A 71 5.23 2.03 14.90
C ASP A 71 5.27 2.79 13.56
N LYS A 72 6.50 3.11 13.14
CA LYS A 72 6.77 3.87 11.93
C LYS A 72 6.26 3.16 10.68
N ASP A 73 6.31 1.83 10.68
CA ASP A 73 5.90 1.02 9.53
C ASP A 73 4.38 1.10 9.34
N ILE A 74 3.61 1.11 10.43
CA ILE A 74 2.16 1.31 10.42
C ILE A 74 1.81 2.68 9.84
N VAL A 75 2.50 3.75 10.26
CA VAL A 75 2.24 5.11 9.77
C VAL A 75 2.46 5.20 8.26
N ILE A 76 3.58 4.66 7.79
CA ILE A 76 3.96 4.72 6.38
C ILE A 76 2.95 3.94 5.53
N PHE A 77 2.66 2.70 5.91
CA PHE A 77 1.72 1.86 5.17
C PHE A 77 0.30 2.46 5.18
N PHE A 78 -0.18 2.91 6.33
CA PHE A 78 -1.52 3.48 6.47
C PHE A 78 -1.70 4.73 5.60
N ALA A 79 -0.73 5.65 5.62
CA ALA A 79 -0.80 6.87 4.84
C ALA A 79 -0.72 6.58 3.33
N TRP A 80 0.13 5.64 2.91
CA TRP A 80 0.25 5.25 1.51
C TRP A 80 -0.99 4.52 1.00
N HIS A 81 -1.50 3.53 1.76
CA HIS A 81 -2.66 2.72 1.35
C HIS A 81 -3.90 3.60 1.18
N ASN A 82 -4.18 4.49 2.16
CA ASN A 82 -5.30 5.42 2.09
C ASN A 82 -5.17 6.44 0.93
N LEU A 83 -3.94 6.73 0.48
CA LEU A 83 -3.70 7.64 -0.65
C LEU A 83 -3.86 6.94 -2.02
N LYS A 84 -3.33 5.73 -2.18
CA LYS A 84 -3.20 5.08 -3.50
C LYS A 84 -4.25 4.01 -3.78
N ILE A 85 -4.66 3.24 -2.76
CA ILE A 85 -5.54 2.09 -2.93
C ILE A 85 -6.95 2.45 -2.50
N GLY A 86 -7.11 2.89 -1.26
CA GLY A 86 -8.42 3.18 -0.70
C GLY A 86 -8.43 3.19 0.82
N GLU A 87 -9.61 3.49 1.38
CA GLU A 87 -9.76 3.65 2.82
C GLU A 87 -9.53 2.35 3.59
N VAL A 88 -8.62 2.41 4.56
CA VAL A 88 -8.32 1.30 5.46
C VAL A 88 -8.17 1.80 6.89
N ASP A 89 -8.56 0.96 7.85
CA ASP A 89 -8.40 1.21 9.27
C ASP A 89 -7.02 0.76 9.78
N VAL A 90 -6.53 1.40 10.84
CA VAL A 90 -5.22 1.09 11.44
C VAL A 90 -5.09 -0.37 11.88
N LYS A 91 -6.20 -1.01 12.31
CA LYS A 91 -6.21 -2.42 12.70
C LYS A 91 -5.92 -3.37 11.54
N LYS A 92 -6.55 -3.15 10.38
CA LYS A 92 -6.31 -3.94 9.18
C LYS A 92 -4.89 -3.73 8.66
N VAL A 93 -4.38 -2.50 8.75
CA VAL A 93 -2.98 -2.22 8.38
C VAL A 93 -1.98 -3.02 9.22
N LYS A 94 -2.27 -3.23 10.51
CA LYS A 94 -1.44 -4.10 11.36
C LYS A 94 -1.44 -5.54 10.86
N GLU A 95 -2.62 -6.07 10.53
CA GLU A 95 -2.75 -7.41 9.97
C GLU A 95 -1.94 -7.54 8.66
N TYR A 96 -2.07 -6.57 7.75
CA TYR A 96 -1.31 -6.55 6.50
C TYR A 96 0.20 -6.46 6.71
N ILE A 97 0.68 -5.68 7.67
CA ILE A 97 2.12 -5.60 7.97
C ILE A 97 2.63 -6.91 8.56
N GLU A 98 1.87 -7.57 9.42
CA GLU A 98 2.25 -8.88 9.96
C GLU A 98 2.24 -9.96 8.89
N GLU A 99 1.23 -9.99 8.02
CA GLU A 99 1.18 -10.88 6.85
C GLU A 99 2.38 -10.64 5.93
N LEU A 100 2.69 -9.39 5.62
CA LEU A 100 3.82 -9.01 4.78
C LEU A 100 5.18 -9.33 5.41
N LYS A 101 5.28 -9.40 6.75
CA LYS A 101 6.46 -9.92 7.46
C LYS A 101 6.54 -11.45 7.44
N MET A 102 5.41 -12.16 7.50
CA MET A 102 5.36 -13.62 7.56
C MET A 102 5.50 -14.26 6.17
N ASN A 103 4.74 -13.76 5.20
CA ASN A 103 4.59 -14.33 3.86
C ASN A 103 5.44 -13.60 2.81
N SER A 104 6.06 -12.48 3.18
CA SER A 104 6.84 -11.61 2.27
C SER A 104 6.05 -10.88 1.18
N TYR A 105 4.76 -11.19 1.05
CA TYR A 105 3.77 -10.45 0.27
C TYR A 105 2.47 -10.34 1.06
N VAL A 106 1.62 -9.38 0.66
CA VAL A 106 0.24 -9.27 1.12
C VAL A 106 -0.69 -9.09 -0.07
N GLU A 107 -1.76 -9.88 -0.06
CA GLU A 107 -2.83 -9.83 -1.04
C GLU A 107 -3.94 -8.91 -0.52
N LEU A 108 -4.17 -7.84 -1.27
CA LEU A 108 -5.34 -6.97 -1.16
C LEU A 108 -6.33 -7.36 -2.26
N GLU A 109 -7.58 -6.91 -2.17
CA GLU A 109 -8.66 -7.33 -3.10
C GLU A 109 -8.23 -7.23 -4.57
N GLU A 110 -7.81 -6.05 -5.03
CA GLU A 110 -7.38 -5.82 -6.41
C GLU A 110 -5.86 -5.62 -6.56
N TYR A 111 -5.09 -5.71 -5.47
CA TYR A 111 -3.67 -5.37 -5.46
C TYR A 111 -2.85 -6.41 -4.72
N ILE A 112 -1.58 -6.54 -5.10
CA ILE A 112 -0.60 -7.32 -4.35
C ILE A 112 0.59 -6.43 -4.01
N ILE A 113 1.08 -6.51 -2.77
CA ILE A 113 2.25 -5.78 -2.29
C ILE A 113 3.32 -6.80 -1.91
N TYR A 114 4.54 -6.61 -2.39
CA TYR A 114 5.65 -7.55 -2.21
C TYR A 114 7.00 -6.81 -2.30
N ARG A 115 8.12 -7.44 -1.88
CA ARG A 115 9.44 -6.80 -1.96
C ARG A 115 10.15 -7.14 -3.26
N MET A 116 10.19 -8.43 -3.59
CA MET A 116 10.91 -8.97 -4.75
C MET A 116 10.06 -10.00 -5.48
N GLU A 117 10.37 -10.24 -6.76
CA GLU A 117 9.66 -11.25 -7.58
C GLU A 117 9.73 -12.64 -6.94
N GLU A 118 10.84 -12.97 -6.27
CA GLU A 118 11.02 -14.23 -5.55
C GLU A 118 10.00 -14.43 -4.42
N ASP A 119 9.50 -13.35 -3.82
CA ASP A 119 8.47 -13.44 -2.78
C ASP A 119 7.11 -13.88 -3.37
N LEU A 120 6.92 -13.77 -4.69
CA LEU A 120 5.70 -14.13 -5.40
C LEU A 120 5.70 -15.58 -5.91
N LYS A 121 6.74 -16.38 -5.66
CA LYS A 121 6.83 -17.75 -6.21
C LYS A 121 5.65 -18.63 -5.82
N ASP A 122 5.28 -18.62 -4.54
CA ASP A 122 4.18 -19.46 -4.04
C ASP A 122 2.83 -18.95 -4.57
N TYR A 123 2.65 -17.62 -4.62
CA TYR A 123 1.47 -17.00 -5.23
C TYR A 123 1.35 -17.33 -6.72
N ALA A 124 2.46 -17.28 -7.45
CA ALA A 124 2.50 -17.57 -8.87
C ALA A 124 2.11 -19.01 -9.16
N LYS A 125 2.55 -19.97 -8.34
CA LYS A 125 2.17 -21.38 -8.48
C LYS A 125 0.66 -21.57 -8.39
N GLU A 126 0.02 -20.93 -7.42
CA GLU A 126 -1.42 -21.03 -7.21
C GLU A 126 -2.21 -20.42 -8.37
N ILE A 127 -1.84 -19.21 -8.80
CA ILE A 127 -2.53 -18.53 -9.91
C ILE A 127 -2.30 -19.23 -11.25
N LEU A 128 -1.07 -19.69 -11.53
CA LEU A 128 -0.76 -20.42 -12.76
C LEU A 128 -1.48 -21.76 -12.81
N GLU A 129 -1.71 -22.41 -11.68
CA GLU A 129 -2.52 -23.63 -11.62
C GLU A 129 -3.92 -23.37 -12.18
N GLU A 130 -4.59 -22.29 -11.80
CA GLU A 130 -5.92 -21.98 -12.37
C GLU A 130 -5.84 -21.47 -13.83
N ARG A 131 -4.85 -20.61 -14.14
CA ARG A 131 -4.74 -19.99 -15.47
C ARG A 131 -4.40 -20.99 -16.56
N LEU A 132 -3.53 -21.97 -16.29
CA LEU A 132 -3.13 -22.99 -17.26
C LEU A 132 -4.26 -23.95 -17.66
N GLU A 133 -5.43 -23.87 -17.01
CA GLU A 133 -6.64 -24.59 -17.45
C GLU A 133 -7.39 -23.87 -18.58
N GLN A 134 -7.03 -22.62 -18.86
CA GLN A 134 -7.71 -21.79 -19.84
C GLN A 134 -6.84 -21.62 -21.09
N GLU A 135 -7.42 -21.88 -22.26
CA GLU A 135 -6.74 -21.79 -23.56
C GLU A 135 -6.09 -20.42 -23.79
N TYR A 136 -6.75 -19.34 -23.35
CA TYR A 136 -6.22 -17.98 -23.48
C TYR A 136 -4.85 -17.79 -22.83
N TYR A 137 -4.69 -18.25 -21.59
CA TYR A 137 -3.42 -18.10 -20.87
C TYR A 137 -2.36 -19.06 -21.40
N VAL A 138 -2.74 -20.25 -21.86
CA VAL A 138 -1.82 -21.21 -22.49
C VAL A 138 -1.24 -20.66 -23.79
N ASP A 139 -2.07 -20.13 -24.69
CA ASP A 139 -1.64 -19.54 -25.97
C ASP A 139 -0.78 -18.28 -25.78
N LYS A 140 -0.95 -17.58 -24.65
CA LYS A 140 -0.18 -16.38 -24.31
C LYS A 140 1.15 -16.69 -23.64
N LEU A 141 1.18 -17.65 -22.72
CA LEU A 141 2.39 -18.00 -21.96
C LEU A 141 3.37 -18.83 -22.79
N PHE A 142 2.88 -19.61 -23.75
CA PHE A 142 3.70 -20.53 -24.52
C PHE A 142 3.51 -20.34 -26.02
N ASP A 143 4.62 -20.33 -26.75
CA ASP A 143 4.56 -20.48 -28.20
C ASP A 143 4.23 -21.93 -28.59
N LYS A 144 3.86 -22.11 -29.86
CA LYS A 144 3.42 -23.41 -30.37
C LYS A 144 4.53 -24.45 -30.30
N GLU A 145 5.76 -24.03 -30.53
CA GLU A 145 6.96 -24.86 -30.43
C GLU A 145 7.15 -25.41 -29.02
N THR A 146 7.01 -24.57 -27.99
CA THR A 146 7.11 -24.96 -26.58
C THR A 146 6.01 -25.94 -26.20
N ILE A 147 4.77 -25.71 -26.61
CA ILE A 147 3.64 -26.63 -26.37
C ILE A 147 3.91 -28.00 -27.00
N ILE A 148 4.49 -28.02 -28.21
CA ILE A 148 4.83 -29.26 -28.90
C ILE A 148 5.95 -30.01 -28.15
N GLU A 149 7.00 -29.33 -27.70
CA GLU A 149 8.06 -29.94 -26.87
C GLU A 149 7.50 -30.52 -25.58
N MET A 150 6.65 -29.76 -24.87
CA MET A 150 5.99 -30.21 -23.64
C MET A 150 5.17 -31.48 -23.88
N TRP A 151 4.42 -31.54 -24.97
CA TRP A 151 3.65 -32.73 -25.34
C TRP A 151 4.56 -33.93 -25.65
N ILE A 152 5.63 -33.72 -26.43
CA ILE A 152 6.60 -34.78 -26.75
C ILE A 152 7.23 -35.36 -25.47
N ASN A 153 7.57 -34.48 -24.52
CA ASN A 153 8.20 -34.84 -23.26
C ASN A 153 7.23 -35.37 -22.19
N LYS A 154 5.92 -35.32 -22.45
CA LYS A 154 4.86 -35.64 -21.48
C LYS A 154 5.01 -34.85 -20.17
N ALA A 155 5.39 -33.58 -20.29
CA ALA A 155 5.53 -32.69 -19.15
C ALA A 155 4.21 -32.57 -18.40
N THR A 156 4.28 -32.57 -17.07
CA THR A 156 3.13 -32.33 -16.20
C THR A 156 2.89 -30.84 -16.00
N LYS A 157 1.67 -30.48 -15.61
CA LYS A 157 1.30 -29.09 -15.28
C LYS A 157 2.19 -28.51 -14.17
N GLU A 158 2.48 -29.31 -13.15
CA GLU A 158 3.38 -28.94 -12.04
C GLU A 158 4.80 -28.65 -12.51
N GLU A 159 5.34 -29.46 -13.43
CA GLU A 159 6.67 -29.22 -14.04
C GLU A 159 6.68 -27.94 -14.87
N MET A 160 5.61 -27.66 -15.63
CA MET A 160 5.49 -26.42 -16.40
C MET A 160 5.44 -25.18 -15.50
N ILE A 161 4.65 -25.23 -14.42
CA ILE A 161 4.57 -24.13 -13.45
C ILE A 161 5.94 -23.89 -12.81
N GLN A 162 6.64 -24.96 -12.42
CA GLN A 162 7.97 -24.82 -11.81
C GLN A 162 8.97 -24.22 -12.80
N GLU A 163 8.90 -24.59 -14.09
CA GLU A 163 9.74 -24.02 -15.14
C GLU A 163 9.47 -22.52 -15.34
N ILE A 164 8.20 -22.10 -15.36
CA ILE A 164 7.81 -20.69 -15.44
C ILE A 164 8.36 -19.93 -14.22
N VAL A 165 8.11 -20.43 -13.01
CA VAL A 165 8.48 -19.73 -11.77
C VAL A 165 9.99 -19.61 -11.57
N ASP A 166 10.78 -20.53 -12.16
CA ASP A 166 12.23 -20.51 -12.03
C ASP A 166 12.97 -19.82 -13.19
N ASN A 167 12.38 -19.76 -14.39
CA ASN A 167 13.07 -19.26 -15.58
C ASN A 167 12.41 -18.04 -16.24
N VAL A 168 11.14 -17.76 -15.94
CA VAL A 168 10.39 -16.63 -16.49
C VAL A 168 10.24 -15.54 -15.43
N ASN A 169 10.11 -14.29 -15.86
CA ASN A 169 9.79 -13.20 -14.96
C ASN A 169 8.37 -13.42 -14.39
N ILE A 170 8.27 -13.53 -13.05
CA ILE A 170 7.01 -13.83 -12.37
C ILE A 170 6.00 -12.68 -12.52
N GLU A 171 6.47 -11.43 -12.56
CA GLU A 171 5.60 -10.26 -12.79
C GLU A 171 4.98 -10.35 -14.19
N GLU A 172 5.76 -10.72 -15.21
CA GLU A 172 5.28 -10.90 -16.59
C GLU A 172 4.31 -12.08 -16.71
N ALA A 173 4.64 -13.24 -16.13
CA ALA A 173 3.80 -14.43 -16.16
C ALA A 173 2.43 -14.22 -15.49
N LEU A 174 2.40 -13.35 -14.47
CA LEU A 174 1.18 -12.99 -13.75
C LEU A 174 0.49 -11.73 -14.30
N GLU A 175 1.06 -11.08 -15.31
CA GLU A 175 0.58 -9.81 -15.87
C GLU A 175 0.56 -8.65 -14.85
N LEU A 176 1.46 -8.71 -13.87
CA LEU A 176 1.58 -7.71 -12.82
C LEU A 176 2.42 -6.52 -13.32
N CYS A 177 1.77 -5.36 -13.43
CA CYS A 177 2.46 -4.11 -13.70
C CYS A 177 2.98 -3.48 -12.40
N SER A 178 4.22 -3.83 -12.02
CA SER A 178 4.79 -3.40 -10.76
C SER A 178 5.11 -1.91 -10.70
N GLN A 179 4.71 -1.29 -9.60
CA GLN A 179 4.96 0.11 -9.30
C GLN A 179 5.58 0.25 -7.92
N TYR A 180 6.36 1.31 -7.74
CA TYR A 180 6.95 1.60 -6.45
C TYR A 180 5.88 2.07 -5.45
N SER A 181 5.85 1.45 -4.26
CA SER A 181 4.87 1.76 -3.22
C SER A 181 5.45 2.70 -2.15
N PHE A 182 6.11 2.14 -1.14
CA PHE A 182 6.67 2.84 0.02
C PHE A 182 7.97 2.18 0.49
N THR A 183 8.74 2.92 1.30
CA THR A 183 9.87 2.37 2.06
C THR A 183 9.48 2.26 3.52
N LEU A 184 9.61 1.08 4.12
CA LEU A 184 9.46 0.93 5.57
C LEU A 184 10.62 1.60 6.33
N GLY A 185 10.45 1.79 7.65
CA GLY A 185 11.44 2.44 8.52
C GLY A 185 12.79 1.71 8.54
N ASN A 186 12.80 0.42 8.24
CA ASN A 186 14.01 -0.41 8.10
C ASN A 186 14.77 -0.22 6.77
N GLY A 187 14.25 0.61 5.85
CA GLY A 187 14.86 0.85 4.53
C GLY A 187 14.44 -0.17 3.45
N THR A 188 13.54 -1.09 3.76
CA THR A 188 13.02 -2.06 2.79
C THR A 188 12.02 -1.38 1.85
N MET A 189 12.28 -1.52 0.56
CA MET A 189 11.45 -0.99 -0.52
C MET A 189 10.41 -2.03 -0.91
N TYR A 190 9.15 -1.60 -1.03
CA TYR A 190 8.07 -2.46 -1.47
C TYR A 190 7.55 -2.02 -2.83
N LYS A 191 7.12 -2.99 -3.62
CA LYS A 191 6.36 -2.79 -4.86
C LYS A 191 4.90 -3.14 -4.62
N TYR A 192 4.04 -2.56 -5.43
CA TYR A 192 2.65 -2.97 -5.52
C TYR A 192 2.27 -3.13 -6.99
N SER A 193 1.39 -4.08 -7.26
CA SER A 193 0.88 -4.38 -8.61
C SER A 193 -0.63 -4.55 -8.54
N ASN A 194 -1.34 -4.08 -9.56
CA ASN A 194 -2.75 -4.39 -9.73
C ASN A 194 -2.88 -5.83 -10.26
N LYS A 195 -3.87 -6.55 -9.75
CA LYS A 195 -4.27 -7.85 -10.28
C LYS A 195 -5.30 -7.58 -11.36
N ASP A 196 -4.86 -7.54 -12.62
CA ASP A 196 -5.80 -7.70 -13.73
C ASP A 196 -6.32 -9.14 -13.65
N ILE A 197 -7.52 -9.31 -13.06
CA ILE A 197 -8.29 -10.56 -13.00
C ILE A 197 -9.29 -10.60 -14.15
#